data_AF-A0A2S8ZE26-F1
#
_entry.id   AF-A0A2S8ZE26-F1
#
_cell.length_a   1.000
_cell.length_b   1.000
_cell.length_c   1.000
_cell.angle_alpha   90.00
_cell.angle_beta   90.00
_cell.angle_gamma   90.00
#
_symmetry.space_group_name_H-M   'P 1'
#
loop_
_entity.id
_entity.type
_entity.pdbx_description
1 polymer ?
#
loop_
_entity_poly.entity_id
_entity_poly.type
_entity_poly.pdbx_seq_one_letter_code
_entity_poly.pdbx_strand_id
1 'polypeptide(L)'
;MLGAVAECGYTDFIFNGSTSADGTGAPSVTHVNGVSFDFRYLRKDKTSNNIHIDIEPEAFDIVREEKFIDALVGFGYSKFYSYNIIINKKKFILKNSTHLADHNHHLHIRREGYNPKYKEIKE
;
A
#
# COMPACT_ATOMS: atom_id res chain seq x y z
N MET A 1 4.40 5.67 -8.36
CA MET A 1 3.21 4.88 -7.98
C MET A 1 2.50 4.25 -9.19
N LEU A 2 2.04 5.01 -10.20
CA LEU A 2 1.32 4.44 -11.36
C LEU A 2 2.09 3.32 -12.08
N GLY A 3 3.42 3.44 -12.21
CA GLY A 3 4.26 2.37 -12.76
C GLY A 3 4.17 1.06 -11.97
N ALA A 4 4.11 1.09 -10.64
CA ALA A 4 4.00 -0.11 -9.80
C ALA A 4 2.63 -0.78 -9.96
N VAL A 5 1.57 0.02 -10.06
CA VAL A 5 0.19 -0.44 -10.35
C VAL A 5 0.14 -1.13 -11.71
N ALA A 6 0.73 -0.50 -12.74
CA ALA A 6 0.79 -1.05 -14.10
C ALA A 6 1.63 -2.33 -14.18
N GLU A 7 2.78 -2.38 -13.50
CA GLU A 7 3.66 -3.56 -13.41
C GLU A 7 2.93 -4.78 -12.82
N CYS A 8 2.04 -4.55 -11.85
CA CYS A 8 1.23 -5.62 -11.26
C CYS A 8 0.15 -6.13 -12.23
N GLY A 9 -0.41 -5.24 -13.06
CA GLY A 9 -1.44 -5.57 -14.04
C GLY A 9 -2.80 -5.96 -13.43
N TYR A 10 -3.06 -5.54 -12.19
CA TYR A 10 -4.31 -5.82 -11.50
C TYR A 10 -5.36 -4.75 -11.81
N THR A 11 -6.62 -5.15 -11.90
CA THR A 11 -7.74 -4.28 -12.26
C THR A 11 -8.61 -3.87 -11.06
N ASP A 12 -8.33 -4.43 -9.89
CA ASP A 12 -9.10 -4.34 -8.64
C ASP A 12 -8.39 -3.50 -7.57
N PHE A 13 -7.44 -2.65 -7.95
CA PHE A 13 -6.85 -1.68 -7.02
C PHE A 13 -7.87 -0.62 -6.60
N ILE A 14 -8.01 -0.40 -5.29
CA ILE A 14 -8.85 0.65 -4.73
C ILE A 14 -8.01 1.59 -3.87
N PHE A 15 -8.08 2.88 -4.22
CA PHE A 15 -7.40 3.96 -3.53
C PHE A 15 -8.33 4.57 -2.50
N ASN A 16 -7.93 4.56 -1.22
CA ASN A 16 -8.71 5.17 -0.15
C ASN A 16 -8.44 6.67 -0.02
N GLY A 17 -7.23 7.12 -0.38
CA GLY A 17 -6.88 8.52 -0.31
C GLY A 17 -5.40 8.79 -0.52
N SER A 18 -5.11 10.05 -0.80
CA SER A 18 -3.77 10.63 -0.82
C SER A 18 -3.88 12.06 -0.29
N THR A 19 -3.32 13.03 -1.00
CA THR A 19 -3.29 14.45 -0.64
C THR A 19 -4.52 15.20 -1.15
N SER A 20 -4.87 16.29 -0.47
CA SER A 20 -5.84 17.29 -0.92
C SER A 20 -5.30 18.13 -2.07
N ALA A 21 -6.17 18.90 -2.73
CA ALA A 21 -5.80 19.73 -3.88
C ALA A 21 -4.70 20.79 -3.57
N ASP A 22 -4.59 21.20 -2.31
CA ASP A 22 -3.57 22.14 -1.82
C ASP A 22 -2.27 21.44 -1.34
N GLY A 23 -2.17 20.12 -1.51
CA GLY A 23 -1.01 19.32 -1.10
C GLY A 23 -0.99 18.97 0.39
N THR A 24 -2.02 19.31 1.15
CA THR A 24 -2.16 18.93 2.56
C THR A 24 -2.78 17.54 2.72
N GLY A 25 -2.40 16.85 3.80
CA GLY A 25 -2.99 15.55 4.14
C GLY A 25 -4.04 15.70 5.23
N ALA A 26 -5.27 15.22 4.98
CA ALA A 26 -6.33 15.11 5.97
C ALA A 26 -7.23 13.90 5.64
N PRO A 27 -7.60 13.03 6.60
CA PRO A 27 -7.21 13.03 8.01
C PRO A 27 -5.75 12.59 8.26
N SER A 28 -5.12 11.90 7.30
CA SER A 28 -3.73 11.45 7.41
C SER A 28 -2.76 12.56 7.02
N VAL A 29 -2.09 13.15 8.01
CA VAL A 29 -1.15 14.27 7.83
C VAL A 29 0.15 13.88 7.12
N THR A 30 0.38 12.59 6.86
CA THR A 30 1.55 12.11 6.10
C THR A 30 1.33 12.14 4.59
N HIS A 31 0.10 12.38 4.12
CA HIS A 31 -0.27 12.50 2.70
C HIS A 31 0.09 13.86 2.12
N VAL A 32 1.34 14.28 2.29
CA VAL A 32 1.82 15.57 1.77
C VAL A 32 2.41 15.40 0.38
N ASN A 33 2.09 16.31 -0.53
CA ASN A 33 2.64 16.38 -1.90
C ASN A 33 2.44 15.10 -2.75
N GLY A 34 1.41 14.29 -2.47
CA GLY A 34 1.04 13.14 -3.30
C GLY A 34 2.10 12.04 -3.38
N VAL A 35 2.93 11.89 -2.33
CA VAL A 35 3.92 10.79 -2.24
C VAL A 35 3.38 9.60 -1.46
N SER A 36 2.56 9.86 -0.43
CA SER A 36 1.93 8.84 0.41
C SER A 36 0.52 8.53 -0.09
N PHE A 37 0.11 7.27 0.02
CA PHE A 37 -1.15 6.76 -0.51
C PHE A 37 -1.66 5.61 0.35
N ASP A 38 -2.98 5.55 0.51
CA ASP A 38 -3.65 4.40 1.12
C ASP A 38 -4.30 3.52 0.05
N PHE A 39 -3.93 2.24 0.05
CA PHE A 39 -4.49 1.21 -0.82
C PHE A 39 -5.28 0.22 0.02
N ARG A 40 -6.52 -0.10 -0.37
CA ARG A 40 -7.20 -1.25 0.22
C ARG A 40 -6.39 -2.50 -0.07
N TYR A 41 -6.30 -3.39 0.91
CA TYR A 41 -5.67 -4.69 0.72
C TYR A 41 -6.38 -5.49 -0.36
N LEU A 42 -5.60 -6.19 -1.19
CA LEU A 42 -6.12 -7.02 -2.26
C LEU A 42 -6.83 -8.25 -1.72
N ARG A 43 -7.99 -8.57 -2.31
CA ARG A 43 -8.79 -9.75 -1.97
C ARG A 43 -8.53 -10.89 -2.96
N LYS A 44 -8.59 -12.14 -2.47
CA LYS A 44 -8.48 -13.33 -3.33
C LYS A 44 -9.64 -13.43 -4.33
N ASP A 45 -10.81 -12.96 -3.94
CA ASP A 45 -12.02 -12.91 -4.78
C ASP A 45 -12.00 -11.76 -5.81
N LYS A 46 -11.00 -10.88 -5.77
CA LYS A 46 -10.81 -9.73 -6.67
C LYS A 46 -11.97 -8.72 -6.64
N THR A 47 -12.79 -8.74 -5.60
CA THR A 47 -13.83 -7.74 -5.39
C THR A 47 -13.24 -6.46 -4.83
N SER A 48 -13.88 -5.32 -5.11
CA SER A 48 -13.50 -4.01 -4.57
C SER A 48 -13.95 -3.76 -3.12
N ASN A 49 -14.46 -4.79 -2.45
CA ASN A 49 -14.97 -4.71 -1.09
C ASN A 49 -13.84 -4.40 -0.12
N ASN A 50 -14.17 -3.68 0.96
CA ASN A 50 -13.20 -3.49 2.04
C ASN A 50 -12.91 -4.85 2.71
N ILE A 51 -11.70 -5.03 3.21
CA ILE A 51 -11.30 -6.22 3.95
C ILE A 51 -10.62 -5.78 5.24
N HIS A 52 -11.00 -6.41 6.35
CA HIS A 52 -10.31 -6.29 7.63
C HIS A 52 -9.46 -7.54 7.81
N ILE A 53 -8.14 -7.44 7.60
CA ILE A 53 -7.24 -8.61 7.56
C ILE A 53 -7.06 -9.28 8.93
N ASP A 54 -7.52 -8.64 10.00
CA ASP A 54 -7.58 -9.18 11.36
C ASP A 54 -8.86 -9.97 11.65
N ILE A 55 -9.94 -9.71 10.91
CA ILE A 55 -11.23 -10.40 11.04
C ILE A 55 -11.36 -11.51 9.98
N GLU A 56 -10.99 -11.22 8.74
CA GLU A 56 -11.13 -12.11 7.58
C GLU A 56 -9.78 -12.37 6.89
N PRO A 57 -8.74 -12.84 7.59
CA PRO A 57 -7.40 -13.02 7.03
C PRO A 57 -7.38 -14.01 5.85
N GLU A 58 -8.33 -14.93 5.78
CA GLU A 58 -8.42 -15.92 4.69
C GLU A 58 -8.84 -15.31 3.34
N ALA A 59 -9.52 -14.16 3.36
CA ALA A 59 -9.90 -13.45 2.14
C ALA A 59 -8.76 -12.58 1.56
N PHE A 60 -7.70 -12.34 2.34
CA PHE A 60 -6.58 -11.49 1.97
C PHE A 60 -5.62 -12.19 0.99
N ASP A 61 -5.33 -11.54 -0.13
CA ASP A 61 -4.42 -12.07 -1.15
C ASP A 61 -2.98 -11.59 -0.93
N ILE A 62 -2.31 -12.25 0.03
CA ILE A 62 -0.93 -11.95 0.43
C ILE A 62 0.04 -12.02 -0.76
N VAL A 63 -0.14 -12.99 -1.66
CA VAL A 63 0.79 -13.19 -2.78
C VAL A 63 0.73 -11.98 -3.72
N ARG A 64 -0.47 -11.49 -4.02
CA ARG A 64 -0.64 -10.32 -4.87
C ARG A 64 -0.20 -9.03 -4.17
N GLU A 65 -0.49 -8.90 -2.87
CA GLU A 65 -0.06 -7.75 -2.08
C GLU A 65 1.47 -7.65 -1.99
N GLU A 66 2.15 -8.76 -1.74
CA GLU A 66 3.62 -8.83 -1.70
C GLU A 66 4.25 -8.51 -3.06
N LYS A 67 3.64 -8.97 -4.16
CA LYS A 67 4.08 -8.57 -5.51
C LYS A 67 3.89 -7.06 -5.75
N PHE A 68 2.82 -6.48 -5.22
CA PHE A 68 2.59 -5.04 -5.29
C PHE A 68 3.63 -4.26 -4.48
N ILE A 69 3.98 -4.73 -3.28
CA ILE A 69 5.06 -4.16 -2.47
C ILE A 69 6.41 -4.24 -3.21
N ASP A 70 6.74 -5.39 -3.80
CA ASP A 70 7.98 -5.55 -4.58
C ASP A 70 8.01 -4.56 -5.77
N ALA A 71 6.89 -4.35 -6.46
CA ALA A 71 6.78 -3.35 -7.52
C ALA A 71 6.97 -1.93 -6.97
N LEU A 72 6.33 -1.57 -5.85
CA LEU A 72 6.52 -0.28 -5.19
C LEU A 72 7.99 -0.03 -4.84
N VAL A 73 8.70 -1.05 -4.35
CA VAL A 73 10.15 -1.02 -4.09
C VAL A 73 10.95 -0.79 -5.37
N GLY A 74 10.60 -1.46 -6.46
CA GLY A 74 11.19 -1.22 -7.78
C GLY A 74 11.07 0.24 -8.25
N PHE A 75 9.96 0.91 -7.91
CA PHE A 75 9.71 2.32 -8.22
C PHE A 75 10.15 3.30 -7.12
N GLY A 76 10.93 2.83 -6.15
CA GLY A 76 11.62 3.68 -5.17
C GLY A 76 10.89 3.89 -3.85
N TYR A 77 9.78 3.21 -3.56
CA TYR A 77 9.14 3.25 -2.23
C TYR A 77 9.66 2.11 -1.37
N SER A 78 10.14 2.37 -0.15
CA SER A 78 10.78 1.31 0.65
C SER A 78 10.20 1.09 2.05
N LYS A 79 9.22 1.88 2.48
CA LYS A 79 8.59 1.75 3.80
C LYS A 79 7.07 1.87 3.69
N PHE A 80 6.39 1.05 4.48
CA PHE A 80 4.93 1.00 4.52
C PHE A 80 4.45 0.91 5.97
N TYR A 81 3.23 1.37 6.24
CA TYR A 81 2.48 0.95 7.42
C TYR A 81 1.44 -0.09 7.01
N SER A 82 1.34 -1.13 7.84
CA SER A 82 0.41 -2.24 7.67
C SER A 82 0.02 -2.75 9.05
N TYR A 83 -0.81 -3.79 9.08
CA TYR A 83 -1.23 -4.45 10.30
C TYR A 83 -0.56 -5.83 10.44
N ASN A 84 -0.41 -6.30 11.67
CA ASN A 84 0.09 -7.64 11.90
C ASN A 84 -0.99 -8.66 11.52
N ILE A 85 -0.66 -9.63 10.69
CA ILE A 85 -1.59 -10.65 10.19
C ILE A 85 -1.38 -11.93 10.99
N ILE A 86 -2.49 -12.59 11.33
CA ILE A 86 -2.47 -13.89 12.01
C ILE A 86 -3.24 -14.90 11.15
N ILE A 87 -2.53 -15.87 10.59
CA ILE A 87 -3.11 -16.99 9.83
C ILE A 87 -2.60 -18.28 10.43
N ASN A 88 -3.50 -19.24 10.71
CA ASN A 88 -3.14 -20.53 11.30
C ASN A 88 -2.26 -20.40 12.56
N LYS A 89 -2.59 -19.42 13.43
CA LYS A 89 -1.85 -19.07 14.66
C LYS A 89 -0.41 -18.57 14.44
N LYS A 90 0.00 -18.31 13.20
CA LYS A 90 1.30 -17.71 12.87
C LYS A 90 1.12 -16.23 12.61
N LYS A 91 1.86 -15.41 13.36
CA LYS A 91 1.90 -13.96 13.21
C LYS A 91 3.00 -13.57 12.22
N PHE A 92 2.67 -12.72 11.27
CA PHE A 92 3.64 -12.10 10.37
C PHE A 92 3.18 -10.70 9.96
N ILE A 93 4.02 -9.99 9.22
CA ILE A 93 3.70 -8.70 8.61
C ILE A 93 4.23 -8.71 7.18
N LEU A 94 3.61 -7.91 6.30
CA LEU A 94 4.04 -7.77 4.92
C LEU A 94 5.48 -7.23 4.82
N LYS A 95 6.18 -7.52 3.72
CA LYS A 95 7.53 -6.99 3.48
C LYS A 95 7.58 -5.47 3.64
N ASN A 96 8.72 -4.98 4.11
CA ASN A 96 9.03 -3.55 4.25
C ASN A 96 8.01 -2.74 5.09
N SER A 97 7.15 -3.43 5.85
CA SER A 97 6.06 -2.83 6.57
C SER A 97 6.35 -2.75 8.06
N THR A 98 5.86 -1.69 8.70
CA THR A 98 5.85 -1.53 10.15
C THR A 98 4.41 -1.61 10.64
N HIS A 99 4.19 -2.34 11.73
CA HIS A 99 2.87 -2.43 12.33
C HIS A 99 2.40 -1.07 12.83
N LEU A 100 1.17 -0.70 12.48
CA LEU A 100 0.47 0.46 13.03
C LEU A 100 -1.00 0.09 13.30
N ALA A 101 -1.57 0.59 14.40
CA ALA A 101 -2.99 0.44 14.70
C ALA A 101 -3.83 1.10 13.59
N ASP A 102 -5.08 0.64 13.42
CA ASP A 102 -6.04 1.14 12.41
C ASP A 102 -5.63 0.97 10.94
N HIS A 103 -4.54 0.23 10.66
CA HIS A 103 -4.09 -0.14 9.32
C HIS A 103 -4.50 -1.57 8.92
N ASN A 104 -5.53 -2.12 9.57
CA ASN A 104 -6.05 -3.46 9.32
C ASN A 104 -6.88 -3.57 8.03
N HIS A 105 -7.18 -2.44 7.37
CA HIS A 105 -7.99 -2.41 6.16
C HIS A 105 -7.31 -1.75 4.94
N HIS A 106 -6.07 -1.28 5.09
CA HIS A 106 -5.31 -0.69 4.00
C HIS A 106 -3.80 -0.78 4.23
N LEU A 107 -3.03 -0.81 3.15
CA LEU A 107 -1.60 -0.56 3.12
C LEU A 107 -1.38 0.96 2.97
N HIS A 108 -0.58 1.54 3.86
CA HIS A 108 -0.19 2.94 3.79
C HIS A 108 1.23 3.06 3.26
N ILE A 109 1.37 3.69 2.09
CA ILE A 109 2.68 4.02 1.52
C ILE A 109 3.23 5.24 2.24
N ARG A 110 4.43 5.09 2.80
CA ARG A 110 5.08 6.17 3.54
C ARG A 110 5.95 7.01 2.62
N ARG A 111 5.95 8.32 2.86
CA ARG A 111 6.95 9.24 2.28
C ARG A 111 8.36 8.87 2.69
N GLU A 112 8.58 8.39 3.93
CA GLU A 112 9.93 8.00 4.34
C GLU A 112 10.40 6.80 3.53
N GLY A 113 11.57 6.91 2.93
CA GLY A 113 12.08 5.87 2.05
C GLY A 113 11.53 5.93 0.62
N TYR A 114 10.87 7.02 0.24
CA TYR A 114 10.67 7.36 -1.17
C TYR A 114 11.95 7.93 -1.78
N ASN A 115 12.55 7.17 -2.69
CA ASN A 115 13.74 7.50 -3.46
C ASN A 115 13.57 7.00 -4.91
N PRO A 116 12.72 7.66 -5.71
CA PRO A 116 12.44 7.24 -7.07
C PRO A 116 13.69 7.35 -7.94
N LYS A 117 13.98 6.32 -8.71
CA LYS A 117 15.03 6.36 -9.73
C LYS A 117 14.43 6.94 -11.00
N TYR A 118 14.50 8.27 -11.16
CA TYR A 118 14.17 8.92 -12.42
C TYR A 118 15.42 9.52 -13.04
N LYS A 119 15.46 9.52 -14.38
CA LYS A 119 16.45 10.27 -15.14
C LYS A 119 15.82 11.61 -15.47
N GLU A 120 16.40 12.68 -14.94
CA GLU A 120 16.02 14.03 -15.35
C GLU A 120 16.43 14.19 -16.82
N ILE A 121 15.44 14.46 -17.68
CA ILE A 121 15.67 14.84 -19.07
C ILE A 121 15.61 16.35 -19.07
N LYS A 122 16.76 17.00 -19.27
CA LYS A 122 16.81 18.44 -19.47
C LYS A 122 16.28 18.74 -20.87
N GLU A 123 15.34 19.68 -20.96
CA GLU A 123 14.91 20.28 -22.23
C GLU A 123 16.05 21.07 -22.88
#